data_AF-A0A183B0E4-F1
#
_entry.id   AF-A0A183B0E4-F1
#
_cell.length_a   1.000
_cell.length_b   1.000
_cell.length_c   1.000
_cell.angle_alpha   90.00
_cell.angle_beta   90.00
_cell.angle_gamma   90.00
#
_symmetry.space_group_name_H-M   'P 1'
#
loop_
_entity.id
_entity.type
_entity.pdbx_description
1 polymer ?
#
loop_
_entity_poly.entity_id
_entity_poly.type
_entity_poly.pdbx_seq_one_letter_code
_entity_poly.pdbx_strand_id
1 'polypeptide(L)'
;LVIEDGFLATFLREDLPSEVIVARLPKSSGVVTRSADQWTRQRDARVSAYLHGENPLRRLHPHQITLKSSEYSIYKVGSEAIPDALLPHGAQEDEETWRHPVQVPIGRDLKNRLLAISQATEPQRVPEAPVYGFIVVVSVSEDKSSFTVLSPCPYEPPNNLLLLTTICYVDTDFI
;
A
#
# COMPACT_ATOMS: atom_id res chain seq x y z
N LEU A 1 -21.00 13.05 -7.45
CA LEU A 1 -20.44 14.17 -8.24
C LEU A 1 -19.63 13.59 -9.38
N VAL A 2 -19.80 14.09 -10.61
CA VAL A 2 -19.03 13.66 -11.79
C VAL A 2 -18.31 14.88 -12.35
N ILE A 3 -17.00 14.80 -12.55
CA ILE A 3 -16.19 15.90 -13.08
C ILE A 3 -16.03 15.71 -14.58
N GLU A 4 -16.39 16.73 -15.37
CA GLU A 4 -16.22 16.86 -16.83
C GLU A 4 -16.99 15.83 -17.69
N ASP A 5 -16.98 14.56 -17.34
CA ASP A 5 -17.50 13.46 -18.14
C ASP A 5 -19.04 13.45 -18.19
N GLY A 6 -19.59 13.65 -19.40
CA GLY A 6 -21.03 13.61 -19.65
C GLY A 6 -21.58 12.19 -19.82
N PHE A 7 -20.79 11.30 -20.41
CA PHE A 7 -21.21 9.91 -20.65
C PHE A 7 -21.30 9.16 -19.32
N LEU A 8 -20.27 9.26 -18.48
CA LEU A 8 -20.26 8.68 -17.14
C LEU A 8 -21.42 9.23 -16.28
N ALA A 9 -21.75 10.52 -16.41
CA ALA A 9 -22.86 11.10 -15.66
C ALA A 9 -24.23 10.56 -16.08
N THR A 10 -24.45 10.28 -17.37
CA THR A 10 -25.68 9.64 -17.84
C THR A 10 -25.72 8.17 -17.40
N PHE A 11 -24.63 7.45 -17.61
CA PHE A 11 -24.49 6.05 -17.19
C PHE A 11 -24.82 5.87 -15.70
N LEU A 12 -24.22 6.69 -14.83
CA LEU A 12 -24.47 6.60 -13.38
C LEU A 12 -25.90 6.99 -12.98
N ARG A 13 -26.64 7.77 -13.78
CA ARG A 13 -28.05 8.07 -13.50
C ARG A 13 -28.97 6.91 -13.84
N GLU A 14 -28.59 6.11 -14.84
CA GLU A 14 -29.34 4.92 -15.24
C GLU A 14 -29.04 3.73 -14.32
N ASP A 15 -27.80 3.61 -13.87
CA ASP A 15 -27.31 2.48 -13.07
C ASP A 15 -27.56 2.64 -11.55
N LEU A 16 -27.53 3.86 -11.01
CA LEU A 16 -27.68 4.09 -9.57
C LEU A 16 -29.15 4.27 -9.13
N PRO A 17 -29.47 3.98 -7.85
CA PRO A 17 -30.78 4.24 -7.29
C PRO A 17 -31.20 5.72 -7.36
N SER A 18 -32.50 5.97 -7.49
CA SER A 18 -33.08 7.30 -7.69
C SER A 18 -32.82 8.29 -6.55
N GLU A 19 -32.49 7.79 -5.36
CA GLU A 19 -32.11 8.59 -4.19
C GLU A 19 -30.74 9.25 -4.36
N VAL A 20 -29.90 8.73 -5.26
CA VAL A 20 -28.54 9.24 -5.49
C VAL A 20 -28.56 10.38 -6.50
N ILE A 21 -28.24 11.60 -6.03
CA ILE A 21 -28.20 12.79 -6.89
C ILE A 21 -26.87 12.86 -7.66
N VAL A 22 -26.93 12.61 -8.98
CA VAL A 22 -25.77 12.71 -9.87
C VAL A 22 -25.65 14.12 -10.47
N ALA A 23 -24.84 14.96 -9.83
CA ALA A 23 -24.46 16.29 -10.33
C ALA A 23 -23.13 16.25 -11.11
N ARG A 24 -23.15 16.77 -12.35
CA ARG A 24 -21.98 16.94 -13.22
C ARG A 24 -21.43 18.36 -13.08
N LEU A 25 -20.11 18.49 -12.87
CA LEU A 25 -19.41 19.76 -12.76
C LEU A 25 -18.34 19.90 -13.84
N PRO A 26 -18.12 21.10 -14.40
CA PRO A 26 -16.97 21.33 -15.28
C PRO A 26 -15.67 21.23 -14.49
N LYS A 27 -14.62 20.70 -15.12
CA LYS A 27 -13.26 20.74 -14.58
C LYS A 27 -12.79 22.20 -14.52
N SER A 28 -12.14 22.58 -13.41
CA SER A 28 -11.56 23.91 -13.29
C SER A 28 -10.44 24.12 -14.33
N SER A 29 -10.38 25.30 -14.94
CA SER A 29 -9.39 25.65 -15.96
C SER A 29 -7.94 25.67 -15.43
N GLY A 30 -7.76 25.76 -14.11
CA GLY A 30 -6.45 25.67 -13.46
C GLY A 30 -5.93 24.24 -13.26
N VAL A 31 -6.70 23.20 -13.63
CA VAL A 31 -6.27 21.81 -13.43
C VAL A 31 -5.34 21.38 -14.56
N VAL A 32 -4.11 21.06 -14.19
CA VAL A 32 -3.07 20.58 -15.10
C VAL A 32 -2.99 19.06 -15.07
N THR A 33 -2.84 18.44 -16.23
CA THR A 33 -2.57 17.00 -16.35
C THR A 33 -1.14 16.70 -15.92
N ARG A 34 -0.97 15.75 -15.01
CA ARG A 34 0.35 15.35 -14.49
C ARG A 34 0.90 14.15 -15.26
N SER A 35 2.21 14.15 -15.52
CA SER A 35 2.94 13.01 -16.07
C SER A 35 3.16 11.92 -15.02
N ALA A 36 3.51 10.70 -15.46
CA ALA A 36 3.82 9.59 -14.57
C ALA A 36 4.97 9.92 -13.59
N ASP A 37 5.99 10.65 -14.06
CA ASP A 37 7.10 11.08 -13.22
C ASP A 37 6.66 12.07 -12.13
N GLN A 38 5.75 13.00 -12.47
CA GLN A 38 5.19 13.92 -11.49
C GLN A 38 4.37 13.19 -10.44
N TRP A 39 3.63 12.15 -10.83
CA TRP A 39 2.91 11.28 -9.88
C TRP A 39 3.85 10.51 -8.95
N THR A 40 4.93 9.94 -9.48
CA THR A 40 5.95 9.26 -8.68
C THR A 40 6.57 10.22 -7.66
N ARG A 41 7.00 11.41 -8.08
CA ARG A 41 7.55 12.43 -7.17
C ARG A 41 6.55 12.87 -6.09
N GLN A 42 5.28 13.06 -6.46
CA GLN A 42 4.24 13.40 -5.49
C GLN A 42 4.02 12.28 -4.47
N ARG A 43 4.04 11.03 -4.90
CA ARG A 43 3.93 9.87 -4.00
C ARG A 43 5.10 9.83 -3.03
N ASP A 44 6.33 9.97 -3.53
CA ASP A 44 7.53 9.94 -2.68
C ASP A 44 7.54 11.11 -1.69
N ALA A 45 7.09 12.29 -2.12
CA ALA A 45 6.91 13.45 -1.24
C ALA A 45 5.86 13.19 -0.14
N ARG A 46 4.80 12.42 -0.41
CA ARG A 46 3.80 12.03 0.60
C ARG A 46 4.35 11.01 1.60
N VAL A 47 5.13 10.04 1.15
CA VAL A 47 5.82 9.10 2.06
C VAL A 47 6.83 9.85 2.93
N SER A 48 7.61 10.76 2.32
CA SER A 48 8.54 11.63 3.06
C SER A 48 7.81 12.50 4.09
N ALA A 49 6.70 13.16 3.71
CA ALA A 49 5.92 13.97 4.63
C ALA A 49 5.31 13.15 5.80
N TYR A 50 4.98 11.87 5.58
CA TYR A 50 4.52 10.99 6.64
C TYR A 50 5.62 10.67 7.65
N LEU A 51 6.87 10.43 7.20
CA LEU A 51 7.99 10.06 8.05
C LEU A 51 8.69 11.27 8.69
N HIS A 52 8.86 12.34 7.93
CA HIS A 52 9.68 13.51 8.26
C HIS A 52 8.86 14.78 8.52
N GLY A 53 7.54 14.72 8.34
CA GLY A 53 6.65 15.88 8.42
C GLY A 53 6.63 16.73 7.15
N GLU A 54 5.53 17.46 6.92
CA GLU A 54 5.36 18.33 5.75
C GLU A 54 5.97 19.73 5.97
N ASN A 55 6.15 20.14 7.23
CA ASN A 55 6.67 21.46 7.57
C ASN A 55 8.17 21.41 7.89
N PRO A 56 9.03 22.12 7.13
CA PRO A 56 10.47 22.16 7.39
C PRO A 56 10.86 22.67 8.78
N LEU A 57 10.01 23.47 9.43
CA LEU A 57 10.24 24.00 10.77
C LEU A 57 9.78 23.06 11.89
N ARG A 58 8.99 22.03 11.55
CA ARG A 58 8.47 21.02 12.49
C ARG A 58 8.73 19.63 11.92
N ARG A 59 10.01 19.32 11.71
CA ARG A 59 10.41 18.02 11.20
C ARG A 59 10.15 16.93 12.24
N LEU A 60 9.61 15.83 11.76
CA LEU A 60 9.60 14.57 12.47
C LEU A 60 10.93 13.85 12.20
N HIS A 61 11.36 13.04 13.15
CA HIS A 61 12.61 12.29 13.04
C HIS A 61 12.28 10.80 13.09
N PRO A 62 12.22 10.12 11.93
CA PRO A 62 11.97 8.69 11.93
C PRO A 62 13.17 7.93 12.50
N HIS A 63 12.89 6.72 12.99
CA HIS A 63 13.82 5.86 13.70
C HIS A 63 14.15 4.62 12.87
N GLN A 64 15.41 4.23 12.85
CA GLN A 64 15.82 2.94 12.30
C GLN A 64 15.74 1.87 13.38
N ILE A 65 14.99 0.80 13.10
CA ILE A 65 14.75 -0.30 14.04
C ILE A 65 15.06 -1.60 13.33
N THR A 66 15.87 -2.45 13.95
CA THR A 66 16.17 -3.78 13.44
C THR A 66 15.21 -4.79 14.05
N LEU A 67 14.43 -5.44 13.19
CA LEU A 67 13.43 -6.44 13.56
C LEU A 67 13.92 -7.84 13.19
N LYS A 68 13.57 -8.85 13.99
CA LYS A 68 13.90 -10.25 13.69
C LYS A 68 12.89 -10.83 12.72
N SER A 69 13.36 -11.42 11.63
CA SER A 69 12.50 -12.04 10.61
C SER A 69 11.65 -13.18 11.16
N SER A 70 12.07 -13.85 12.25
CA SER A 70 11.30 -14.94 12.87
C SER A 70 10.04 -14.49 13.61
N GLU A 71 9.97 -13.22 14.01
CA GLU A 71 8.85 -12.70 14.81
C GLU A 71 7.78 -12.05 13.93
N TYR A 72 8.10 -11.70 12.67
CA TYR A 72 7.25 -10.94 11.75
C TYR A 72 6.88 -11.75 10.50
N SER A 73 5.65 -11.56 10.05
CA SER A 73 5.12 -12.18 8.82
C SER A 73 4.64 -11.11 7.86
N ILE A 74 5.17 -11.14 6.64
CA ILE A 74 4.77 -10.21 5.57
C ILE A 74 3.81 -10.92 4.64
N TYR A 75 2.68 -10.28 4.34
CA TYR A 75 1.65 -10.79 3.44
C TYR A 75 1.53 -9.88 2.23
N LYS A 76 1.19 -10.46 1.09
CA LYS A 76 0.72 -9.76 -0.10
C LYS A 76 -0.71 -10.20 -0.36
N VAL A 77 -1.58 -9.24 -0.68
CA VAL A 77 -2.98 -9.49 -1.02
C VAL A 77 -3.12 -9.51 -2.53
N GLY A 78 -3.79 -10.55 -3.04
CA GLY A 78 -3.89 -10.85 -4.46
C GLY A 78 -2.72 -11.71 -4.95
N SER A 79 -3.04 -12.91 -5.41
CA SER A 79 -2.13 -13.72 -6.22
C SER A 79 -2.16 -13.25 -7.68
N GLU A 80 -1.15 -13.67 -8.46
CA GLU A 80 -1.31 -13.71 -9.91
C GLU A 80 -2.49 -14.64 -10.22
N ALA A 81 -3.42 -14.23 -11.08
CA ALA A 81 -4.50 -15.09 -11.54
C ALA A 81 -3.89 -16.35 -12.15
N ILE A 82 -4.38 -17.53 -11.76
CA ILE A 82 -3.89 -18.78 -12.32
C ILE A 82 -4.44 -18.82 -13.75
N PRO A 83 -3.59 -18.90 -14.79
CA PRO A 83 -4.09 -19.05 -16.15
C PRO A 83 -5.02 -20.26 -16.23
N ASP A 84 -6.16 -20.13 -16.91
CA ASP A 84 -7.16 -21.22 -17.05
C ASP A 84 -6.55 -22.56 -17.47
N ALA A 85 -5.45 -22.52 -18.22
CA ALA A 85 -4.67 -23.69 -18.65
C ALA A 85 -4.05 -24.52 -17.51
N LEU A 86 -3.93 -23.97 -16.30
CA LEU A 86 -3.40 -24.63 -15.09
C LEU A 86 -4.49 -25.02 -14.09
N LEU A 87 -5.76 -24.71 -14.37
CA LEU A 87 -6.88 -25.12 -13.52
C LEU A 87 -7.20 -26.61 -13.75
N PRO A 88 -7.40 -27.41 -12.68
CA PRO A 88 -7.88 -28.79 -12.81
C PRO A 88 -9.23 -28.84 -13.54
N HIS A 89 -9.46 -29.90 -14.32
CA HIS A 89 -10.71 -30.06 -15.06
C HIS A 89 -11.94 -29.95 -14.16
N GLY A 90 -12.77 -28.92 -14.38
CA GLY A 90 -14.01 -28.66 -13.63
C GLY A 90 -13.87 -27.70 -12.45
N ALA A 91 -12.67 -27.20 -12.14
CA ALA A 91 -12.48 -26.12 -11.17
C ALA A 91 -12.68 -24.75 -11.83
N GLN A 92 -13.46 -23.88 -11.19
CA GLN A 92 -13.48 -22.44 -11.47
C GLN A 92 -12.60 -21.74 -10.43
N GLU A 93 -11.94 -20.64 -10.79
CA GLU A 93 -11.24 -19.82 -9.78
C GLU A 93 -12.26 -19.36 -8.72
N ASP A 94 -11.90 -19.47 -7.44
CA ASP A 94 -12.69 -18.88 -6.36
C ASP A 94 -12.77 -17.36 -6.60
N GLU A 95 -13.99 -16.81 -6.66
CA GLU A 95 -14.26 -15.40 -6.99
C GLU A 95 -13.55 -14.40 -6.05
N GLU A 96 -13.08 -14.86 -4.89
CA GLU A 96 -12.39 -14.05 -3.87
C GLU A 96 -10.86 -14.23 -3.82
N THR A 97 -10.25 -14.80 -4.86
CA THR A 97 -8.79 -15.03 -4.89
C THR A 97 -7.98 -13.76 -4.63
N TRP A 98 -8.51 -12.60 -5.02
CA TRP A 98 -7.90 -11.29 -4.76
C TRP A 98 -7.81 -10.91 -3.27
N ARG A 99 -8.64 -11.52 -2.40
CA ARG A 99 -8.64 -11.30 -0.94
C ARG A 99 -7.71 -12.25 -0.20
N HIS A 100 -7.22 -13.32 -0.82
CA HIS A 100 -6.39 -14.26 -0.08
C HIS A 100 -5.00 -13.67 0.22
N PRO A 101 -4.61 -13.57 1.51
CA PRO A 101 -3.29 -13.10 1.89
C PRO A 101 -2.28 -14.22 1.68
N VAL A 102 -1.27 -13.97 0.85
CA VAL A 102 -0.16 -14.88 0.59
C VAL A 102 1.06 -14.40 1.37
N GLN A 103 1.64 -15.28 2.20
CA GLN A 103 2.86 -14.95 2.92
C GLN A 103 4.05 -14.84 1.97
N VAL A 104 4.79 -13.74 2.07
CA VAL A 104 5.97 -13.46 1.26
C VAL A 104 7.22 -13.67 2.12
N PRO A 105 8.24 -14.40 1.62
CA PRO A 105 9.49 -14.58 2.36
C PRO A 105 10.22 -13.24 2.53
N ILE A 106 10.83 -13.05 3.70
CA ILE A 106 11.64 -11.85 3.97
C ILE A 106 12.96 -11.96 3.20
N GLY A 107 13.06 -11.20 2.10
CA GLY A 107 14.18 -11.23 1.17
C GLY A 107 14.69 -9.85 0.79
N ARG A 108 15.78 -9.83 0.01
CA ARG A 108 16.43 -8.58 -0.46
C ARG A 108 15.51 -7.74 -1.37
N ASP A 109 14.50 -8.36 -1.97
CA ASP A 109 13.46 -7.74 -2.79
C ASP A 109 12.56 -6.80 -2.01
N LEU A 110 12.49 -6.95 -0.68
CA LEU A 110 11.76 -6.03 0.19
C LEU A 110 12.48 -4.71 0.43
N LYS A 111 13.76 -4.59 0.05
CA LYS A 111 14.50 -3.34 0.22
C LYS A 111 13.76 -2.18 -0.44
N ASN A 112 13.65 -1.08 0.29
CA ASN A 112 12.96 0.16 -0.09
C ASN A 112 11.44 -0.01 -0.29
N ARG A 113 10.84 -1.13 0.15
CA ARG A 113 9.38 -1.32 0.09
C ARG A 113 8.73 -0.72 1.33
N LEU A 114 7.59 -0.08 1.12
CA LEU A 114 6.70 0.34 2.19
C LEU A 114 5.85 -0.85 2.65
N LEU A 115 5.81 -1.09 3.96
CA LEU A 115 4.99 -2.10 4.61
C LEU A 115 3.94 -1.40 5.48
N ALA A 116 2.71 -1.91 5.46
CA ALA A 116 1.67 -1.47 6.37
C ALA A 116 1.59 -2.41 7.58
N ILE A 117 1.47 -1.85 8.78
CA ILE A 117 1.34 -2.63 10.02
C ILE A 117 -0.14 -2.91 10.22
N SER A 118 -0.57 -4.15 9.99
CA SER A 118 -1.99 -4.53 10.10
C SER A 118 -2.45 -4.53 11.55
N GLN A 119 -3.73 -4.22 11.79
CA GLN A 119 -4.40 -4.41 13.08
C GLN A 119 -5.05 -5.80 13.21
N ALA A 120 -4.90 -6.66 12.20
CA ALA A 120 -5.46 -8.01 12.22
C ALA A 120 -4.85 -8.85 13.35
N THR A 121 -5.69 -9.67 13.99
CA THR A 121 -5.23 -10.70 14.94
C THR A 121 -4.82 -11.99 14.22
N GLU A 122 -5.37 -12.22 13.03
CA GLU A 122 -5.17 -13.45 12.25
C GLU A 122 -4.72 -13.11 10.82
N PRO A 123 -3.85 -13.94 10.20
CA PRO A 123 -3.37 -13.74 8.83
C PRO A 123 -4.48 -13.55 7.80
N GLN A 124 -5.57 -14.31 7.91
CA GLN A 124 -6.70 -14.29 6.97
C GLN A 124 -7.44 -12.95 6.98
N ARG A 125 -7.37 -12.21 8.10
CA ARG A 125 -8.05 -10.92 8.30
C ARG A 125 -7.20 -9.73 7.88
N VAL A 126 -5.92 -9.94 7.53
CA VAL A 126 -4.99 -8.89 7.07
C VAL A 126 -5.54 -8.02 5.93
N PRO A 127 -6.25 -8.56 4.91
CA PRO A 127 -6.80 -7.74 3.81
C PRO A 127 -7.91 -6.77 4.24
N GLU A 128 -8.65 -7.11 5.31
CA GLU A 128 -9.82 -6.35 5.76
C GLU A 128 -9.51 -5.45 6.95
N ALA A 129 -8.47 -5.78 7.72
CA ALA A 129 -8.14 -5.05 8.92
C ALA A 129 -7.56 -3.66 8.59
N PRO A 130 -7.90 -2.64 9.40
CA PRO A 130 -7.19 -1.37 9.38
C PRO A 130 -5.70 -1.54 9.66
N VAL A 131 -4.94 -0.46 9.47
CA VAL A 131 -3.50 -0.44 9.74
C VAL A 131 -3.19 0.56 10.86
N TYR A 132 -2.18 0.28 11.68
CA TYR A 132 -1.66 1.24 12.65
C TYR A 132 -0.87 2.36 11.97
N GLY A 133 -0.20 2.03 10.87
CA GLY A 133 0.65 2.94 10.12
C GLY A 133 1.53 2.19 9.14
N PHE A 134 2.54 2.90 8.63
CA PHE A 134 3.46 2.40 7.62
C PHE A 134 4.91 2.52 8.08
N ILE A 135 5.74 1.60 7.60
CA ILE A 135 7.20 1.54 7.80
C ILE A 135 7.89 1.24 6.47
N VAL A 136 9.14 1.66 6.30
CA VAL A 136 9.91 1.40 5.06
C VAL A 136 11.06 0.47 5.37
N VAL A 137 11.23 -0.60 4.60
CA VAL A 137 12.40 -1.48 4.75
C VAL A 137 13.63 -0.79 4.18
N VAL A 138 14.66 -0.58 5.01
CA VAL A 138 15.92 0.05 4.63
C VAL A 138 16.92 -1.00 4.15
N SER A 139 17.02 -2.10 4.88
CA SER A 139 17.94 -3.20 4.58
C SER A 139 17.43 -4.53 5.11
N VAL A 140 17.91 -5.61 4.52
CA VAL A 140 17.66 -6.98 4.96
C VAL A 140 19.03 -7.63 5.15
N SER A 141 19.22 -8.31 6.28
CA SER A 141 20.49 -8.97 6.59
C SER A 141 20.83 -10.06 5.58
N GLU A 142 22.11 -10.38 5.39
CA GLU A 142 22.53 -11.37 4.39
C GLU A 142 22.01 -12.77 4.70
N ASP A 143 21.96 -13.11 5.98
CA ASP A 143 21.42 -14.35 6.54
C ASP A 143 19.88 -14.36 6.64
N LYS A 144 19.22 -13.25 6.27
CA LYS A 144 17.76 -13.06 6.33
C LYS A 144 17.15 -13.23 7.74
N SER A 145 17.98 -13.26 8.78
CA SER A 145 17.53 -13.39 10.17
C SER A 145 16.88 -12.11 10.70
N SER A 146 17.21 -10.97 10.11
CA SER A 146 16.71 -9.67 10.52
C SER A 146 16.59 -8.70 9.35
N PHE A 147 15.79 -7.65 9.54
CA PHE A 147 15.64 -6.56 8.60
C PHE A 147 15.52 -5.23 9.35
N THR A 148 16.10 -4.18 8.79
CA THR A 148 16.04 -2.84 9.37
C THR A 148 14.96 -2.04 8.67
N VAL A 149 14.08 -1.44 9.45
CA VAL A 149 13.00 -0.59 8.98
C VAL A 149 13.17 0.83 9.46
N LEU A 150 12.66 1.77 8.68
CA LEU A 150 12.45 3.16 9.05
C LEU A 150 11.01 3.32 9.54
N SER A 151 10.87 3.74 10.80
CA SER A 151 9.60 3.85 11.51
C SER A 151 9.37 5.28 11.99
N PRO A 152 8.14 5.82 11.93
CA PRO A 152 7.82 7.12 12.54
C PRO A 152 7.87 7.07 14.08
N CYS A 153 7.88 5.88 14.67
CA CYS A 153 7.85 5.65 16.12
C CYS A 153 9.13 4.91 16.56
N PRO A 154 9.75 5.24 17.71
CA PRO A 154 10.99 4.59 18.16
C PRO A 154 10.82 3.15 18.67
N TYR A 155 9.59 2.68 18.85
CA TYR A 155 9.29 1.35 19.34
C TYR A 155 9.05 0.36 18.21
N GLU A 156 9.22 -0.92 18.51
CA GLU A 156 8.84 -2.00 17.61
C GLU A 156 7.36 -1.88 17.19
N PRO A 157 7.01 -2.29 15.97
CA PRO A 157 5.63 -2.27 15.51
C PRO A 157 4.70 -2.98 16.51
N PRO A 158 3.50 -2.43 16.78
CA PRO A 158 2.56 -2.99 17.74
C PRO A 158 1.97 -4.34 17.32
N ASN A 159 2.18 -4.76 16.06
CA ASN A 159 1.74 -6.05 15.54
C ASN A 159 2.79 -6.61 14.59
N ASN A 160 2.80 -7.94 14.46
CA ASN A 160 3.76 -8.67 13.67
C ASN A 160 3.27 -9.07 12.28
N LEU A 161 1.98 -8.86 11.99
CA LEU A 161 1.40 -9.05 10.66
C LEU A 161 1.57 -7.77 9.83
N LEU A 162 2.40 -7.85 8.79
CA LEU A 162 2.74 -6.75 7.91
C LEU A 162 2.15 -7.01 6.52
N LEU A 163 1.67 -5.95 5.86
CA LEU A 163 1.14 -6.00 4.51
C LEU A 163 2.12 -5.32 3.55
N LEU A 164 2.57 -6.05 2.54
CA LEU A 164 3.44 -5.56 1.48
C LEU A 164 2.66 -4.64 0.54
N THR A 165 3.19 -3.44 0.34
CA THR A 165 2.66 -2.52 -0.67
C THR A 165 3.51 -2.56 -1.95
N THR A 166 2.94 -2.06 -3.04
CA THR A 166 3.67 -1.89 -4.32
C THR A 166 4.55 -0.64 -4.34
N ILE A 167 4.50 0.19 -3.29
CA ILE A 167 5.20 1.46 -3.23
C ILE A 167 6.65 1.22 -2.83
N CYS A 168 7.55 1.77 -3.65
CA CYS A 168 8.98 1.84 -3.37
C CYS A 168 9.32 3.26 -2.96
N TYR A 169 10.06 3.42 -1.87
CA TYR A 169 10.52 4.71 -1.39
C TYR A 169 11.96 4.58 -0.89
N VAL A 170 12.81 5.51 -1.34
CA VAL A 170 14.17 5.66 -0.83
C VAL A 170 14.23 6.97 -0.10
N ASP A 171 14.58 6.91 1.17
CA ASP A 171 14.76 8.11 1.98
C ASP A 171 16.08 8.79 1.59
N THR A 172 16.01 10.06 1.21
CA THR A 172 17.18 10.85 0.80
C THR A 172 18.09 11.23 1.97
N ASP A 173 17.57 11.23 3.20
CA ASP A 173 18.36 11.61 4.39
C ASP A 173 19.31 10.50 4.85
N PHE A 174 19.18 9.29 4.30
CA PHE A 174 20.01 8.11 4.61
C PHE A 174 20.78 7.57 3.39
N ILE A 175 20.92 8.38 2.31
CA ILE A 175 21.78 8.09 1.15
C ILE A 175 23.17 8.69 1.38
#